data_AF-A0A1X1KHQ8-F1
#
_entry.id   AF-A0A1X1KHQ8-F1
#
_cell.length_a   1.000
_cell.length_b   1.000
_cell.length_c   1.000
_cell.angle_alpha   90.00
_cell.angle_beta   90.00
_cell.angle_gamma   90.00
#
_symmetry.space_group_name_H-M   'P 1'
#
loop_
_entity.id
_entity.type
_entity.pdbx_description
1 polymer ?
#
loop_
_entity_poly.entity_id
_entity_poly.type
_entity_poly.pdbx_seq_one_letter_code
_entity_poly.pdbx_strand_id
1 'polypeptide(L)' 'MKTKIFIYDNWKQPLEEFEQIVNDFMATVQVIDVKHSTTISDTWITFTMVVLYK' A
#
# COMPACT_ATOMS: atom_id res chain seq x y z
N MET A 1 17.43 -6.58 -4.41
CA MET A 1 16.35 -5.64 -4.03
C MET A 1 15.04 -6.27 -4.40
N LYS A 2 14.07 -6.24 -3.50
CA LYS A 2 12.74 -6.83 -3.69
C LYS A 2 11.70 -5.72 -3.72
N THR A 3 10.58 -5.98 -4.36
CA THR A 3 9.47 -5.04 -4.48
C THR A 3 8.20 -5.71 -3.99
N LYS A 4 7.41 -4.99 -3.19
CA LYS A 4 6.08 -5.42 -2.75
C LYS A 4 5.05 -4.37 -3.16
N ILE A 5 3.92 -4.83 -3.68
CA ILE A 5 2.81 -3.97 -4.09
C ILE A 5 1.67 -4.16 -3.10
N PHE A 6 1.10 -3.05 -2.65
CA PHE A 6 -0.08 -2.97 -1.81
C PHE A 6 -1.15 -2.20 -2.56
N ILE A 7 -2.38 -2.70 -2.54
CA ILE A 7 -3.53 -2.08 -3.18
C ILE A 7 -4.63 -1.94 -2.15
N TYR A 8 -5.05 -0.71 -1.92
CA TYR A 8 -6.25 -0.37 -1.17
C TYR A 8 -7.34 0.00 -2.17
N ASP A 9 -8.45 -0.71 -2.10
CA ASP A 9 -9.70 -0.36 -2.77
C ASP A 9 -10.72 -0.07 -1.67
N ASN A 10 -11.26 1.15 -1.64
CA ASN A 10 -12.14 1.59 -0.53
C ASN A 10 -13.41 0.76 -0.37
N TRP A 11 -13.82 0.03 -1.41
CA TRP A 11 -14.99 -0.85 -1.42
C TRP A 11 -14.66 -2.30 -1.07
N LYS A 12 -13.39 -2.70 -0.99
CA LYS A 12 -12.98 -4.08 -0.69
C LYS A 12 -12.57 -4.30 0.76
N GLN A 13 -11.93 -3.31 1.39
CA GLN A 13 -11.39 -3.45 2.75
C GLN A 13 -11.44 -2.11 3.51
N PRO A 14 -11.56 -2.15 4.85
CA PRO A 14 -11.37 -0.96 5.68
C PRO A 14 -9.96 -0.37 5.52
N LEU A 15 -9.84 0.95 5.67
CA LEU A 15 -8.54 1.62 5.60
C LEU A 15 -7.57 1.12 6.69
N GLU A 16 -8.07 0.95 7.91
CA GLU A 16 -7.27 0.52 9.06
C GLU A 16 -6.65 -0.88 8.86
N GLU A 17 -7.37 -1.81 8.22
CA GLU A 17 -6.84 -3.14 7.89
C GLU A 17 -5.69 -3.04 6.89
N PHE A 18 -5.85 -2.22 5.85
CA PHE A 18 -4.80 -1.97 4.87
C PHE A 18 -3.56 -1.33 5.52
N GLU A 19 -3.75 -0.31 6.36
CA GLU A 19 -2.66 0.37 7.07
C GLU A 19 -1.90 -0.59 7.99
N GLN A 20 -2.61 -1.46 8.70
CA GLN A 20 -1.99 -2.48 9.56
C GLN A 20 -1.11 -3.43 8.74
N ILE A 21 -1.61 -3.95 7.61
CA ILE A 21 -0.85 -4.85 6.72
C ILE A 21 0.41 -4.17 6.18
N VAL A 22 0.32 -2.91 5.80
CA VAL A 22 1.45 -2.11 5.33
C VAL A 22 2.48 -1.93 6.45
N ASN A 23 2.03 -1.51 7.63
CA ASN A 23 2.88 -1.23 8.78
C ASN A 23 3.61 -2.50 9.27
N ASP A 24 2.89 -3.61 9.39
CA ASP A 24 3.46 -4.91 9.78
C ASP A 24 4.56 -5.36 8.81
N PHE A 25 4.33 -5.15 7.51
CA PHE A 25 5.36 -5.44 6.53
C PHE A 25 6.56 -4.51 6.65
N MET A 26 6.34 -3.19 6.70
CA MET A 26 7.42 -2.20 6.76
C MET A 26 8.26 -2.32 8.04
N ALA A 27 7.69 -2.82 9.13
CA ALA A 27 8.40 -3.11 10.37
C ALA A 27 9.42 -4.26 10.25
N THR A 28 9.26 -5.15 9.25
CA THR A 28 10.09 -6.36 9.09
C THR A 28 11.19 -6.22 8.05
N VAL A 29 11.21 -5.12 7.29
CA VAL A 29 12.12 -4.96 6.15
C VAL A 29 12.87 -3.64 6.20
N GLN A 30 14.07 -3.60 5.61
CA GLN A 30 14.75 -2.34 5.39
C GLN A 30 14.19 -1.67 4.13
N VAL A 31 13.30 -0.70 4.33
CA VAL A 31 12.71 0.09 3.24
C VAL A 31 13.78 0.97 2.59
N ILE A 32 13.80 0.97 1.25
CA ILE A 32 14.73 1.75 0.43
C ILE A 32 13.99 2.91 -0.23
N ASP A 33 12.85 2.63 -0.87
CA ASP A 33 12.03 3.61 -1.59
C ASP A 33 10.56 3.21 -1.52
N VAL A 34 9.67 4.20 -1.59
CA VAL A 34 8.21 4.00 -1.62
C VAL A 34 7.62 4.90 -2.69
N LYS A 35 6.87 4.31 -3.60
CA LYS A 35 6.10 5.04 -4.61
C LYS A 35 4.63 4.74 -4.44
N HIS A 36 3.79 5.75 -4.62
CA HIS A 36 2.34 5.58 -4.55
C HIS A 36 1.64 6.31 -5.68
N SER A 37 0.42 5.86 -5.97
CA SER A 37 -0.52 6.57 -6.81
C SER A 37 -1.92 6.40 -6.25
N THR A 38 -2.76 7.40 -6.47
CA THR A 38 -4.16 7.38 -6.07
C THR A 38 -5.01 7.64 -7.30
N THR A 39 -5.97 6.75 -7.54
CA THR A 39 -7.01 6.94 -8.53
C THR A 39 -8.30 7.25 -7.78
N ILE A 40 -8.88 8.41 -8.09
CA ILE A 40 -10.16 8.84 -7.53
C ILE A 40 -11.15 8.83 -8.68
N SER A 41 -12.26 8.10 -8.51
CA SER A 41 -13.43 8.19 -9.36
C SER A 41 -14.61 8.72 -8.54
N ASP A 42 -15.74 8.98 -9.20
CA ASP A 42 -16.95 9.43 -8.53
C ASP A 42 -17.53 8.42 -7.52
N THR A 43 -17.15 7.14 -7.62
CA THR A 43 -17.77 6.04 -6.87
C THR A 43 -16.79 5.19 -6.07
N TRP A 44 -15.50 5.24 -6.38
CA TRP A 44 -14.47 4.46 -5.71
C TRP A 44 -13.12 5.16 -5.71
N ILE A 45 -12.31 4.83 -4.71
CA ILE A 45 -10.93 5.26 -4.55
C ILE A 45 -10.05 4.02 -4.52
N THR A 46 -9.00 4.04 -5.34
CA THR A 46 -7.92 3.05 -5.28
C THR A 46 -6.61 3.73 -4.99
N PHE A 47 -5.92 3.25 -3.96
CA PHE A 47 -4.56 3.65 -3.63
C PHE A 47 -3.63 2.47 -3.88
N THR A 48 -2.60 2.68 -4.70
CA THR A 48 -1.56 1.68 -4.98
C THR A 48 -0.24 2.16 -4.42
N MET A 49 0.43 1.31 -3.64
CA MET A 49 1.75 1.57 -3.08
C MET A 49 2.74 0.48 -3.48
N VAL A 50 3.93 0.89 -3.87
CA VAL A 50 5.04 0.03 -4.26
C VAL A 50 6.20 0.32 -3.30
N VAL A 51 6.60 -0.70 -2.54
CA VAL A 51 7.69 -0.63 -1.57
C VAL A 51 8.89 -1.39 -2.12
N LEU A 52 10.02 -0.71 -2.25
CA LEU A 52 11.31 -1.27 -2.60
C LEU A 52 12.10 -1.50 -1.30
N TYR A 53 12.58 -2.72 -1.09
CA TYR A 53 13.19 -3.12 0.18
C TYR A 53 14.39 -4.06 -0.01
N LYS A 54 15.24 -4.15 1.02
CA LYS A 54 16.32 -5.15 1.12
C LYS A 54 15.82 -6.40 1.83
#